data_AF-A0A5Q4DWV2-F1
#
_entry.id   AF-A0A5Q4DWV2-F1
#
_cell.length_a   1.000
_cell.length_b   1.000
_cell.length_c   1.000
_cell.angle_alpha   90.00
_cell.angle_beta   90.00
_cell.angle_gamma   90.00
#
_symmetry.space_group_name_H-M   'P 1'
#
loop_
_entity.id
_entity.type
_entity.pdbx_description
1 polymer ?
#
loop_
_entity_poly.entity_id
_entity_poly.type
_entity_poly.pdbx_seq_one_letter_code
_entity_poly.pdbx_strand_id
1 'polypeptide(L)'
;MAGPWFKPIAHGSGARPANWRGWAALAAYLGALVLLAGHVFDGQMALPMAVVFFVGMSVMMTAGFTVFVWSQVRRYKQEARGAS
;
A
#
# COMPACT_ATOMS: atom_id res chain seq x y z
N MET A 1 -6.05 -6.55 21.18
CA MET A 1 -6.34 -7.15 19.85
C MET A 1 -5.18 -6.90 18.89
N ALA A 2 -4.05 -7.57 19.07
CA ALA A 2 -2.87 -7.42 18.20
C ALA A 2 -2.87 -8.51 17.12
N GLY A 3 -3.88 -8.47 16.24
CA GLY A 3 -3.95 -9.40 15.10
C GLY A 3 -3.12 -8.93 13.91
N PRO A 4 -2.93 -9.79 12.89
CA PRO A 4 -2.30 -9.45 11.62
C PRO A 4 -2.99 -8.23 10.98
N TRP A 5 -2.22 -7.32 10.39
CA TRP A 5 -2.77 -6.09 9.80
C TRP A 5 -3.45 -6.38 8.46
N PHE A 6 -2.92 -7.36 7.72
CA PHE A 6 -3.43 -7.81 6.43
C PHE A 6 -3.60 -9.33 6.44
N LYS A 7 -4.68 -9.82 5.83
CA LYS A 7 -4.95 -11.25 5.65
C LYS A 7 -4.97 -11.58 4.15
N PRO A 8 -4.36 -12.70 3.72
CA PRO A 8 -4.48 -13.15 2.33
C PRO A 8 -5.94 -13.42 1.98
N ILE A 9 -6.31 -13.14 0.74
CA ILE A 9 -7.65 -13.47 0.23
C ILE A 9 -7.71 -15.00 0.04
N ALA A 10 -8.80 -15.62 0.48
CA ALA A 10 -8.93 -17.07 0.50
C ALA A 10 -8.90 -17.69 -0.91
N HIS A 11 -9.48 -17.00 -1.89
CA HIS A 11 -9.50 -17.41 -3.30
C HIS A 11 -8.99 -16.24 -4.14
N GLY A 12 -7.80 -16.42 -4.76
CA GLY A 12 -7.16 -15.42 -5.61
C GLY A 12 -5.83 -14.88 -5.08
N SER A 13 -5.27 -13.90 -5.81
CA SER A 13 -4.05 -13.17 -5.45
C SER A 13 -4.41 -11.89 -4.70
N GLY A 14 -3.66 -11.60 -3.63
CA GLY A 14 -3.77 -10.33 -2.89
C GLY A 14 -4.00 -10.48 -1.39
N ALA A 15 -4.24 -9.34 -0.75
CA ALA A 15 -4.44 -9.22 0.67
C ALA A 15 -5.46 -8.13 0.97
N ARG A 16 -6.23 -8.31 2.04
CA ARG A 16 -7.20 -7.33 2.53
C ARG A 16 -6.83 -6.86 3.94
N PRO A 17 -7.11 -5.60 4.30
CA PRO A 17 -7.04 -5.15 5.68
C PRO A 17 -7.83 -6.07 6.61
N ALA A 18 -7.23 -6.50 7.70
CA ALA A 18 -7.85 -7.40 8.68
C ALA A 18 -8.26 -6.69 9.97
N ASN A 19 -7.73 -5.48 10.22
CA ASN A 19 -8.04 -4.67 11.40
C ASN A 19 -7.88 -3.17 11.09
N TRP A 20 -8.15 -2.31 12.08
CA TRP A 20 -8.03 -0.86 11.96
C TRP A 20 -6.64 -0.41 11.49
N ARG A 21 -5.56 -1.11 11.87
CA ARG A 21 -4.18 -0.76 11.49
C ARG A 21 -3.95 -1.01 10.00
N GLY A 22 -4.49 -2.10 9.46
CA GLY A 22 -4.49 -2.36 8.02
C GLY A 22 -5.26 -1.29 7.24
N TRP A 23 -6.43 -0.88 7.75
CA TRP A 23 -7.21 0.21 7.16
C TRP A 23 -6.50 1.56 7.25
N ALA A 24 -5.87 1.87 8.38
CA ALA A 24 -5.09 3.08 8.56
C ALA A 24 -3.87 3.11 7.61
N ALA A 25 -3.18 1.99 7.43
CA ALA A 25 -2.07 1.90 6.48
C ALA A 25 -2.53 2.10 5.03
N LEU A 26 -3.69 1.54 4.65
CA LEU A 26 -4.29 1.78 3.33
C LEU A 26 -4.69 3.24 3.16
N ALA A 27 -5.35 3.84 4.15
CA ALA A 27 -5.73 5.25 4.13
C ALA A 27 -4.53 6.18 4.04
N ALA A 28 -3.45 5.89 4.77
CA ALA A 28 -2.20 6.64 4.70
C ALA A 28 -1.55 6.54 3.30
N TYR A 29 -1.56 5.37 2.69
CA TYR A 29 -1.07 5.18 1.33
C TYR A 29 -1.90 5.99 0.30
N LEU A 30 -3.23 5.90 0.37
CA LEU A 30 -4.11 6.68 -0.52
C LEU A 30 -3.94 8.19 -0.29
N GLY A 31 -3.82 8.63 0.96
CA GLY A 31 -3.54 10.02 1.31
C GLY A 31 -2.22 10.51 0.72
N ALA A 32 -1.17 9.68 0.78
CA ALA A 32 0.12 10.02 0.19
C ALA A 32 0.04 10.16 -1.35
N LEU A 33 -0.75 9.34 -2.05
CA LEU A 33 -0.99 9.51 -3.48
C LEU A 33 -1.74 10.79 -3.82
N VAL A 34 -2.73 11.17 -2.99
CA VAL A 34 -3.48 12.43 -3.16
C VAL A 34 -2.57 13.64 -2.95
N LEU A 35 -1.71 13.60 -1.91
CA LEU A 35 -0.73 14.66 -1.66
C LEU A 35 0.29 14.76 -2.80
N LEU A 36 0.75 13.61 -3.32
CA LEU A 36 1.63 13.58 -4.49
C LEU A 36 0.94 14.20 -5.71
N ALA A 37 -0.31 13.85 -5.99
CA ALA A 37 -1.05 14.44 -7.11
C ALA A 37 -1.19 15.95 -6.95
N GLY A 38 -1.59 16.42 -5.76
CA GLY A 38 -1.72 17.84 -5.46
C GLY A 38 -0.40 18.60 -5.61
N HIS A 39 0.71 17.99 -5.20
CA HIS A 39 2.04 18.60 -5.34
C HIS A 39 2.52 18.64 -6.79
N VAL A 40 2.30 17.57 -7.56
CA VAL A 40 2.82 17.48 -8.94
C VAL A 40 2.01 18.32 -9.93
N PHE A 41 0.71 18.49 -9.67
CA PHE A 41 -0.19 19.26 -10.52
C PHE A 41 -0.52 20.66 -9.96
N ASP A 42 0.36 21.22 -9.12
CA ASP A 42 0.21 22.57 -8.55
C ASP A 42 0.51 23.71 -9.56
N GLY A 43 0.93 23.36 -10.78
CA GLY A 43 1.24 24.29 -11.86
C GLY A 43 2.71 24.70 -11.97
N GLN A 44 3.60 24.19 -11.10
CA GLN A 44 5.04 24.46 -11.16
C GLN A 44 5.75 23.72 -12.30
N MET A 45 5.21 22.58 -12.75
CA MET A 45 5.82 21.72 -13.77
C MET A 45 5.03 21.75 -15.08
N ALA A 46 5.75 21.65 -16.21
CA ALA A 46 5.14 21.43 -17.52
C ALA A 46 4.38 20.09 -17.54
N LEU A 47 3.17 20.08 -18.11
CA LEU A 47 2.24 18.95 -18.04
C LEU A 47 2.85 17.59 -18.44
N PRO A 48 3.65 17.45 -19.52
CA PRO A 48 4.24 16.16 -19.88
C PRO A 48 5.20 15.63 -18.81
N MET A 49 6.00 16.52 -18.22
CA MET A 49 6.95 16.15 -17.14
C MET A 49 6.21 15.81 -15.85
N ALA A 50 5.16 16.57 -15.51
CA ALA A 50 4.30 16.29 -14.36
C ALA A 50 3.67 14.88 -14.46
N VAL A 51 3.16 14.51 -15.64
CA VAL A 51 2.58 13.17 -15.86
C VAL A 51 3.62 12.06 -15.68
N VAL A 52 4.80 12.19 -16.31
CA VAL A 52 5.88 11.19 -16.19
C VAL A 52 6.33 11.05 -14.74
N PHE A 53 6.53 12.17 -14.05
CA PHE A 53 6.94 12.18 -12.64
C PHE A 53 5.88 11.56 -11.74
N PHE A 54 4.60 11.94 -11.91
CA PHE A 54 3.48 11.39 -11.15
C PHE A 54 3.35 9.88 -11.33
N VAL A 55 3.41 9.39 -12.58
CA VAL A 55 3.33 7.95 -12.87
C VAL A 55 4.53 7.22 -12.26
N GLY A 56 5.75 7.71 -12.46
CA GLY A 56 6.96 7.09 -11.91
C GLY A 56 6.92 6.98 -10.39
N MET A 57 6.54 8.06 -9.70
CA MET A 57 6.40 8.05 -8.24
C MET A 57 5.25 7.18 -7.77
N SER A 58 4.12 7.18 -8.46
CA SER A 58 2.98 6.31 -8.13
C SER A 58 3.34 4.84 -8.24
N VAL A 59 4.08 4.43 -9.28
CA VAL A 59 4.57 3.06 -9.45
C VAL A 59 5.51 2.68 -8.30
N MET A 60 6.46 3.56 -7.96
CA MET A 60 7.41 3.32 -6.86
C MET A 60 6.70 3.18 -5.50
N MET A 61 5.75 4.07 -5.21
CA MET A 61 4.95 4.01 -3.97
C MET A 61 4.06 2.77 -3.93
N THR A 62 3.44 2.40 -5.05
CA THR A 62 2.61 1.19 -5.17
C THR A 62 3.46 -0.07 -4.94
N ALA A 63 4.66 -0.13 -5.52
CA ALA A 63 5.59 -1.24 -5.32
C ALA A 63 6.02 -1.34 -3.85
N GLY A 64 6.39 -0.21 -3.23
CA GLY A 64 6.73 -0.15 -1.81
C GLY A 64 5.59 -0.60 -0.89
N PHE A 65 4.38 -0.12 -1.13
CA PHE A 65 3.19 -0.54 -0.39
C PHE A 65 2.88 -2.03 -0.60
N THR A 66 3.03 -2.55 -1.82
CA THR A 66 2.85 -3.97 -2.14
C THR A 66 3.83 -4.85 -1.37
N VAL A 67 5.12 -4.48 -1.35
CA VAL A 67 6.15 -5.17 -0.56
C VAL A 67 5.83 -5.13 0.93
N PHE A 68 5.39 -3.98 1.44
CA PHE A 68 4.95 -3.85 2.82
C PHE A 68 3.78 -4.79 3.15
N VAL A 69 2.71 -4.78 2.35
CA VAL A 69 1.55 -5.67 2.53
C VAL A 69 1.97 -7.13 2.48
N TRP A 70 2.83 -7.49 1.53
CA TRP A 70 3.35 -8.85 1.39
C TRP A 70 4.17 -9.29 2.61
N SER A 71 4.97 -8.40 3.20
CA SER A 71 5.70 -8.67 4.45
C SER A 71 4.75 -8.97 5.61
N GLN A 72 3.61 -8.25 5.70
CA GLN A 72 2.59 -8.49 6.73
C GLN A 72 1.87 -9.83 6.53
N VAL A 73 1.56 -10.18 5.28
CA VAL A 73 0.94 -11.48 4.94
C VAL A 73 1.89 -12.65 5.21
N ARG A 74 3.19 -12.48 4.94
CA ARG A 74 4.20 -13.49 5.27
C ARG A 74 4.26 -13.75 6.78
N ARG A 75 4.26 -12.69 7.60
CA ARG A 75 4.23 -12.79 9.07
C ARG A 75 2.98 -13.55 9.56
N TYR A 76 1.80 -13.21 9.01
CA TYR A 76 0.56 -13.94 9.32
C TYR A 76 0.68 -15.44 9.05
N LYS A 77 1.25 -15.83 7.90
CA LYS A 77 1.42 -17.25 7.54
C LYS A 77 2.42 -17.97 8.46
N GLN A 78 3.44 -17.28 8.97
CA GLN A 78 4.41 -17.85 9.91
C GLN A 78 3.76 -18.07 11.29
N GLU A 79 3.02 -17.09 11.79
CA GLU A 79 2.26 -17.20 13.05
C GLU A 79 1.23 -18.34 12.98
N ALA A 80 0.52 -18.47 11.86
CA ALA A 80 -0.46 -19.54 11.66
C ALA A 80 0.17 -20.95 11.56
N ARG A 81 1.45 -21.06 11.19
CA ARG A 81 2.18 -22.35 11.09
C ARG A 81 2.92 -22.74 12.37
N GLY A 82 3.32 -21.77 13.20
CA GLY A 82 3.94 -22.02 14.50
C GLY A 82 2.96 -22.35 15.63
N ALA A 83 1.65 -22.23 15.36
CA ALA A 83 0.57 -22.52 16.29
C ALA A 83 -0.06 -23.92 16.09
N SER A 84 0.49 -24.75 15.18
CA SER A 84 0.11 -26.17 14.98
C SER A 84 1.15 -27.09 15.60
#